data_AF-A0A949GZT8-F1
#
_entry.id   AF-A0A949GZT8-F1
#
_cell.length_a   1.000
_cell.length_b   1.000
_cell.length_c   1.000
_cell.angle_alpha   90.00
_cell.angle_beta   90.00
_cell.angle_gamma   90.00
#
_symmetry.space_group_name_H-M   'P 1'
#
loop_
_entity.id
_entity.type
_entity.pdbx_description
1 polymer ?
#
loop_
_entity_poly.entity_id
_entity_poly.type
_entity_poly.pdbx_seq_one_letter_code
_entity_poly.pdbx_strand_id
1 'polypeptide(L)'
;MRTLETLLKLAQRRLDDVGVQAGEAARRLDALAVKRSDLLNRERAEVEAGTSDPAAFHLVSAYRQRVKLALAALDVEIAEAQATSLRIREQLTIAYQEKSRFEQLVEQAVEREAVRLEALDQAALDEAAINRVGRP
;
A
#
# COMPACT_ATOMS: atom_id res chain seq x y z
N MET A 1 26.37 6.07 11.50
CA MET A 1 25.78 5.51 10.26
C MET A 1 24.83 4.34 10.52
N ARG A 2 25.23 3.28 11.25
CA ARG A 2 24.39 2.08 11.50
C ARG A 2 22.94 2.36 11.96
N THR A 3 22.71 3.42 12.75
CA THR A 3 21.38 3.77 13.26
C THR A 3 20.42 4.25 12.16
N LEU A 4 20.88 5.09 11.22
CA LEU A 4 20.06 5.59 10.11
C LEU A 4 19.73 4.48 9.10
N GLU A 5 20.69 3.62 8.79
CA GLU A 5 20.47 2.44 7.95
C GLU A 5 19.47 1.47 8.57
N THR A 6 19.50 1.32 9.90
CA THR A 6 18.52 0.49 10.63
C THR A 6 17.12 1.10 10.54
N LEU A 7 17.00 2.42 10.70
CA LEU A 7 15.72 3.12 10.52
C LEU A 7 15.18 3.01 9.09
N LEU A 8 16.05 3.12 8.09
CA LEU A 8 15.67 2.92 6.70
C LEU A 8 15.15 1.50 6.44
N LYS A 9 15.82 0.47 6.98
CA LYS A 9 15.34 -0.92 6.90
C LYS A 9 13.99 -1.11 7.59
N LEU A 10 13.78 -0.48 8.74
CA LEU A 10 12.51 -0.53 9.45
C LEU A 10 11.39 0.13 8.64
N ALA A 11 11.66 1.29 8.03
CA ALA A 11 10.71 1.99 7.17
C ALA A 11 10.37 1.18 5.90
N GLN A 12 11.37 0.55 5.28
CA GLN A 12 11.15 -0.38 4.16
C GLN A 12 10.23 -1.53 4.57
N ARG A 13 10.51 -2.18 5.71
CA ARG A 13 9.68 -3.28 6.22
C ARG A 13 8.24 -2.82 6.46
N ARG A 14 8.05 -1.63 7.06
CA ARG A 14 6.72 -1.05 7.26
C ARG A 14 5.99 -0.82 5.94
N LEU A 15 6.69 -0.31 4.92
CA LEU A 15 6.13 -0.12 3.59
C LEU A 15 5.70 -1.46 2.97
N ASP A 16 6.53 -2.50 3.10
CA ASP A 16 6.22 -3.84 2.61
C ASP A 16 5.00 -4.43 3.31
N ASP A 17 4.94 -4.34 4.64
CA ASP A 17 3.82 -4.84 5.45
C ASP A 17 2.49 -4.16 5.06
N VAL A 18 2.49 -2.84 4.87
CA VAL A 18 1.30 -2.10 4.40
C VAL A 18 0.98 -2.45 2.94
N GLY A 19 1.98 -2.71 2.11
CA GLY A 19 1.81 -3.17 0.74
C GLY A 19 1.08 -4.52 0.64
N VAL A 20 1.40 -5.46 1.54
CA VAL A 20 0.69 -6.75 1.64
C VAL A 20 -0.79 -6.52 1.99
N GLN A 21 -1.07 -5.66 2.98
CA GLN A 21 -2.44 -5.33 3.39
C GLN A 21 -3.23 -4.67 2.25
N ALA A 22 -2.59 -3.80 1.46
CA ALA A 22 -3.20 -3.20 0.29
C ALA A 22 -3.59 -4.26 -0.75
N GLY A 23 -2.72 -5.23 -1.00
CA GLY A 23 -2.99 -6.35 -1.91
C GLY A 23 -4.10 -7.28 -1.41
N GLU A 24 -4.23 -7.49 -0.10
CA GLU A 24 -5.35 -8.23 0.50
C GLU A 24 -6.67 -7.47 0.37
N ALA A 25 -6.67 -6.16 0.62
CA ALA A 25 -7.84 -5.31 0.48
C ALA A 25 -8.35 -5.27 -0.96
N ALA A 26 -7.44 -5.16 -1.94
CA ALA A 26 -7.77 -5.22 -3.37
C ALA A 26 -8.42 -6.55 -3.75
N ARG A 27 -7.81 -7.69 -3.36
CA ARG A 27 -8.38 -9.02 -3.61
C ARG A 27 -9.76 -9.20 -2.98
N ARG A 28 -9.98 -8.64 -1.79
CA ARG A 28 -11.30 -8.67 -1.14
C ARG A 28 -12.34 -7.88 -1.93
N LEU A 29 -11.99 -6.70 -2.44
CA LEU A 29 -12.88 -5.89 -3.27
C LEU A 29 -13.24 -6.62 -4.57
N ASP A 30 -12.25 -7.23 -5.24
CA ASP A 30 -12.48 -8.01 -6.45
C ASP A 30 -13.42 -9.20 -6.18
N ALA A 31 -13.19 -9.93 -5.08
CA ALA A 31 -14.05 -11.05 -4.69
C ALA A 31 -15.50 -10.62 -4.42
N LEU A 32 -15.71 -9.48 -3.75
CA LEU A 32 -17.04 -8.93 -3.51
C LEU A 32 -17.71 -8.47 -4.82
N ALA A 33 -16.96 -7.87 -5.73
CA ALA A 33 -17.46 -7.45 -7.05
C ALA A 33 -17.91 -8.66 -7.88
N VAL A 34 -17.11 -9.73 -7.90
CA VAL A 34 -17.46 -11.01 -8.57
C VAL A 34 -18.71 -11.62 -7.95
N LYS A 35 -18.79 -11.70 -6.62
CA LYS A 35 -19.96 -12.22 -5.91
C LYS A 35 -21.24 -11.45 -6.25
N ARG A 36 -21.12 -10.12 -6.36
CA ARG A 36 -22.23 -9.23 -6.76
C ARG A 36 -22.65 -9.48 -8.22
N SER A 37 -21.70 -9.57 -9.15
CA SER A 37 -22.00 -9.84 -10.56
C SER A 37 -22.64 -11.22 -10.75
N ASP A 38 -22.15 -12.23 -10.03
CA ASP A 38 -22.70 -13.59 -10.10
C ASP A 38 -24.15 -13.62 -9.61
N LEU A 39 -24.45 -12.91 -8.52
CA LEU A 39 -25.81 -12.82 -8.00
C LEU A 39 -26.76 -12.13 -8.98
N LEU A 40 -26.32 -11.06 -9.64
CA LEU A 40 -27.09 -10.38 -10.69
C LEU A 40 -27.32 -11.28 -11.91
N ASN A 41 -26.29 -12.01 -12.34
CA ASN A 41 -26.40 -12.93 -13.47
C ASN A 41 -27.38 -14.08 -13.17
N ARG A 42 -27.33 -14.62 -11.94
CA ARG A 42 -28.29 -15.62 -11.47
C ARG A 42 -29.71 -15.05 -11.38
N GLU A 43 -29.88 -13.81 -10.93
CA GLU A 43 -31.19 -13.15 -10.95
C GLU A 43 -31.78 -13.11 -12.36
N ARG A 44 -30.98 -12.68 -13.34
CA ARG A 44 -31.41 -12.58 -14.74
C ARG A 44 -31.85 -13.94 -15.29
N ALA A 45 -31.05 -14.99 -15.06
CA ALA A 45 -31.38 -16.34 -15.51
C ALA A 45 -32.70 -16.87 -14.90
N GLU A 46 -32.91 -16.65 -13.60
CA GLU A 46 -34.13 -17.07 -12.90
C GLU A 46 -35.37 -16.28 -13.35
N VAL A 47 -35.20 -14.97 -13.62
CA VAL A 47 -36.29 -14.15 -14.17
C VAL A 47 -36.65 -14.62 -15.58
N GLU A 48 -35.66 -14.83 -16.44
CA GLU A 48 -35.87 -15.32 -17.81
C GLU A 48 -36.61 -16.67 -17.81
N ALA A 49 -36.15 -17.62 -16.98
CA ALA A 49 -36.76 -18.94 -16.84
C ALA A 49 -38.20 -18.90 -16.29
N GLY A 50 -38.53 -17.91 -15.45
CA GLY A 50 -39.87 -17.74 -14.93
C GLY A 50 -40.84 -17.04 -15.88
N THR A 51 -40.35 -16.29 -16.88
CA THR A 51 -41.20 -15.64 -17.90
C THR A 51 -41.90 -16.66 -18.79
N SER A 52 -41.32 -17.85 -18.97
CA SER A 52 -41.87 -18.92 -19.79
C SER A 52 -42.89 -19.80 -19.06
N ASP A 53 -43.08 -19.63 -17.74
CA ASP A 53 -44.05 -20.37 -16.93
C ASP A 53 -44.88 -19.45 -16.01
N PRO A 54 -46.16 -19.19 -16.34
CA PRO A 54 -47.06 -18.38 -15.52
C PRO A 54 -47.24 -18.90 -14.09
N ALA A 55 -47.10 -20.20 -13.83
CA ALA A 55 -47.21 -20.77 -12.49
C ALA A 55 -46.00 -20.43 -11.60
N ALA A 56 -44.84 -20.12 -12.20
CA ALA A 56 -43.61 -19.76 -11.50
C ALA A 56 -43.54 -18.28 -11.09
N PHE A 57 -44.46 -17.42 -11.55
CA PHE A 57 -44.40 -15.97 -11.37
C PHE A 57 -44.25 -15.52 -9.90
N HIS A 58 -45.01 -16.13 -8.97
CA HIS A 58 -44.93 -15.80 -7.55
C HIS A 58 -43.58 -16.18 -6.92
N LEU A 59 -42.97 -17.28 -7.39
CA LEU A 59 -41.67 -17.76 -6.92
C LEU A 59 -40.55 -16.80 -7.37
N VAL A 60 -40.61 -16.33 -8.62
CA VAL A 60 -39.67 -15.32 -9.14
C VAL A 60 -39.75 -14.03 -8.33
N SER A 61 -40.95 -13.55 -8.02
CA SER A 61 -41.12 -12.31 -7.24
C SER A 61 -40.50 -12.40 -5.84
N ALA A 62 -40.76 -13.51 -5.12
CA ALA A 62 -40.16 -13.75 -3.81
C ALA A 62 -38.63 -13.90 -3.88
N TYR A 63 -38.11 -14.57 -4.92
CA TYR A 63 -36.69 -14.72 -5.16
C TYR A 63 -36.02 -13.35 -5.42
N ARG A 64 -36.60 -12.50 -6.27
CA ARG A 64 -36.08 -11.15 -6.55
C ARG A 64 -36.01 -10.28 -5.30
N GLN A 65 -36.98 -10.39 -4.39
CA GLN A 65 -36.90 -9.69 -3.12
C GLN A 65 -35.71 -10.15 -2.27
N ARG A 66 -35.45 -11.46 -2.21
CA ARG A 66 -34.27 -12.01 -1.51
C ARG A 66 -32.96 -11.54 -2.14
N VAL A 67 -32.88 -11.58 -3.47
CA VAL A 67 -31.71 -11.08 -4.21
C VAL A 67 -31.48 -9.60 -3.93
N LYS A 68 -32.53 -8.77 -3.94
CA LYS A 68 -32.43 -7.34 -3.62
C LYS A 68 -31.86 -7.10 -2.22
N LEU A 69 -32.33 -7.84 -1.21
CA LEU A 69 -31.79 -7.74 0.14
C LEU A 69 -30.32 -8.19 0.23
N ALA A 70 -29.97 -9.27 -0.47
CA ALA A 70 -28.60 -9.76 -0.53
C ALA A 70 -27.65 -8.78 -1.26
N LEU A 71 -28.11 -8.13 -2.33
CA LEU A 71 -27.37 -7.08 -3.02
C LEU A 71 -27.16 -5.85 -2.13
N ALA A 72 -28.19 -5.43 -1.38
CA ALA A 72 -28.06 -4.33 -0.45
C ALA A 72 -27.02 -4.62 0.66
N ALA A 73 -26.99 -5.84 1.18
CA ALA A 73 -25.96 -6.27 2.13
C ALA A 73 -24.56 -6.26 1.50
N LEU A 74 -24.42 -6.77 0.27
CA LEU A 74 -23.15 -6.73 -0.47
C LEU A 74 -22.68 -5.30 -0.76
N ASP A 75 -23.58 -4.39 -1.07
CA ASP A 75 -23.24 -2.99 -1.33
C ASP A 75 -22.67 -2.32 -0.06
N VAL A 76 -23.21 -2.65 1.12
CA VAL A 76 -22.64 -2.22 2.42
C VAL A 76 -21.25 -2.81 2.64
N GLU A 77 -21.08 -4.12 2.44
CA GLU A 77 -19.77 -4.79 2.58
C GLU A 77 -18.71 -4.21 1.62
N ILE A 78 -19.11 -3.89 0.39
CA ILE A 78 -18.24 -3.26 -0.61
C ILE A 78 -17.85 -1.85 -0.16
N ALA A 79 -18.79 -1.05 0.32
CA ALA A 79 -18.51 0.30 0.81
C ALA A 79 -17.53 0.28 2.00
N GLU A 80 -17.70 -0.67 2.93
CA GLU A 80 -16.78 -0.86 4.06
C GLU A 80 -15.38 -1.30 3.61
N ALA A 81 -15.31 -2.22 2.64
CA ALA A 81 -14.06 -2.66 2.07
C ALA A 81 -13.35 -1.52 1.31
N GLN A 82 -14.09 -0.67 0.59
CA GLN A 82 -13.56 0.51 -0.09
C GLN A 82 -13.01 1.53 0.91
N ALA A 83 -13.75 1.82 1.98
CA ALA A 83 -13.30 2.70 3.05
C ALA A 83 -12.01 2.16 3.70
N THR A 84 -11.91 0.85 3.89
CA THR A 84 -10.70 0.21 4.43
C THR A 84 -9.53 0.32 3.45
N SER A 85 -9.75 0.08 2.16
CA SER A 85 -8.73 0.25 1.12
C SER A 85 -8.21 1.69 1.04
N LEU A 86 -9.09 2.69 1.23
CA LEU A 86 -8.69 4.10 1.27
C LEU A 86 -7.75 4.39 2.46
N ARG A 87 -8.10 3.93 3.66
CA ARG A 87 -7.24 4.07 4.85
C ARG A 87 -5.88 3.41 4.65
N ILE A 88 -5.83 2.22 4.05
CA ILE A 88 -4.56 1.53 3.77
C ILE A 88 -3.72 2.33 2.77
N ARG A 89 -4.34 2.95 1.75
CA ARG A 89 -3.64 3.81 0.79
C ARG A 89 -3.03 5.05 1.45
N GLU A 90 -3.73 5.65 2.41
CA GLU A 90 -3.18 6.75 3.22
C GLU A 90 -1.97 6.26 4.03
N GLN A 91 -2.06 5.11 4.68
CA GLN A 91 -0.94 4.51 5.42
C GLN A 91 0.26 4.20 4.52
N LEU A 92 0.02 3.71 3.31
CA LEU A 92 1.06 3.41 2.33
C LEU A 92 1.79 4.68 1.89
N THR A 93 1.05 5.78 1.73
CA THR A 93 1.62 7.10 1.42
C THR A 93 2.52 7.59 2.56
N ILE A 94 2.06 7.46 3.81
CA ILE A 94 2.85 7.81 4.99
C ILE A 94 4.13 6.96 5.08
N ALA A 95 4.02 5.64 4.91
CA ALA A 95 5.16 4.74 4.94
C ALA A 95 6.19 5.06 3.84
N TYR A 96 5.71 5.40 2.63
CA TYR A 96 6.57 5.81 1.54
C TYR A 96 7.32 7.12 1.85
N GLN A 97 6.61 8.13 2.37
CA GLN A 97 7.21 9.40 2.77
C GLN A 97 8.26 9.22 3.88
N GLU A 98 7.96 8.38 4.87
CA GLU A 98 8.89 8.05 5.95
C GLU A 98 10.16 7.38 5.40
N LYS A 99 10.01 6.39 4.54
CA LYS A 99 11.14 5.73 3.88
C LYS A 99 11.99 6.72 3.09
N SER A 100 11.36 7.54 2.24
CA SER A 100 12.05 8.53 1.41
C SER A 100 12.83 9.55 2.26
N ARG A 101 12.27 9.98 3.39
CA ARG A 101 12.97 10.85 4.34
C ARG A 101 14.23 10.19 4.90
N PHE A 102 14.17 8.91 5.25
CA PHE A 102 15.36 8.19 5.74
C PHE A 102 16.40 7.97 4.64
N GLU A 103 15.99 7.73 3.40
CA GLU A 103 16.91 7.65 2.25
C GLU A 103 17.72 8.95 2.11
N GLN A 104 17.05 10.11 2.13
CA GLN A 104 17.69 11.42 2.07
C GLN A 104 18.66 11.66 3.24
N LEU A 105 18.28 11.26 4.46
CA LEU A 105 19.14 11.42 5.64
C LEU A 105 20.39 10.53 5.56
N VAL A 106 20.27 9.34 5.00
CA VAL A 106 21.41 8.44 4.77
C VAL A 106 22.35 9.06 3.73
N GLU A 107 21.82 9.54 2.61
CA GLU A 107 22.61 10.20 1.55
C GLU A 107 23.39 11.40 2.09
N GLN A 108 22.71 12.31 2.79
CA GLN A 108 23.36 13.47 3.44
C GLN A 108 24.40 13.08 4.50
N ALA A 109 24.23 11.93 5.17
CA ALA A 109 25.21 11.46 6.14
C ALA A 109 26.47 10.92 5.45
N VAL A 110 26.31 10.25 4.30
CA VAL A 110 27.42 9.79 3.46
C VAL A 110 28.21 10.97 2.92
N GLU A 111 27.54 11.98 2.36
CA GLU A 111 28.18 13.20 1.86
C GLU A 111 28.96 13.93 2.97
N ARG A 112 28.35 14.11 4.14
CA ARG A 112 29.02 14.76 5.29
C ARG A 112 30.26 14.01 5.74
N GLU A 113 30.22 12.68 5.73
CA GLU A 113 31.39 11.88 6.12
C GLU A 113 32.49 11.97 5.06
N ALA A 114 32.15 11.97 3.77
CA ALA A 114 33.11 12.15 2.69
C ALA A 114 33.85 13.50 2.80
N VAL A 115 33.10 14.59 2.98
CA VAL A 115 33.67 15.94 3.17
C VAL A 115 34.55 15.99 4.42
N ARG A 116 34.13 15.32 5.52
CA ARG A 116 34.91 15.26 6.75
C ARG A 116 36.24 14.55 6.54
N LEU A 117 36.25 13.43 5.83
CA LEU A 117 37.46 12.67 5.53
C LEU A 117 38.42 13.47 4.64
N GLU A 118 37.90 14.10 3.58
CA GLU A 118 38.70 14.96 2.70
C GLU A 118 39.34 16.14 3.47
N ALA A 119 38.59 16.78 4.38
CA ALA A 119 39.12 17.84 5.22
C ALA A 119 40.22 17.35 6.18
N LEU A 120 40.08 16.15 6.73
CA LEU A 120 41.11 15.53 7.58
C LEU A 120 42.38 15.19 6.79
N ASP A 121 42.22 14.64 5.59
CA ASP A 121 43.34 14.32 4.71
C ASP A 121 44.08 15.59 4.27
N GLN A 122 43.36 16.65 3.90
CA GLN A 122 43.95 17.94 3.56
C GLN A 122 44.70 18.56 4.75
N ALA A 123 44.11 18.53 5.95
CA ALA A 123 44.77 19.03 7.15
C ALA A 123 46.07 18.25 7.47
N ALA A 124 46.08 16.93 7.25
CA ALA A 124 47.27 16.10 7.43
C ALA A 124 48.37 16.43 6.40
N LEU A 125 47.99 16.71 5.14
CA LEU A 125 48.92 17.17 4.10
C LEU A 125 49.52 18.54 4.42
N ASP A 126 48.69 19.47 4.89
CA ASP A 126 49.11 20.82 5.28
C ASP A 126 50.08 20.76 6.47
N GLU A 127 49.78 19.95 7.49
CA GLU A 127 50.67 19.73 8.63
C GLU A 127 52.03 19.12 8.20
N ALA A 128 52.00 18.13 7.30
CA ALA A 128 53.21 17.52 6.76
C ALA A 128 54.06 18.53 5.95
N ALA A 129 53.42 19.43 5.19
CA ALA A 129 54.10 20.48 4.45
C ALA A 129 54.78 21.49 5.38
N ILE A 130 54.07 21.95 6.43
CA ILE A 130 54.62 22.84 7.46
C ILE A 130 55.84 22.19 8.14
N ASN A 131 55.73 20.93 8.54
CA ASN A 131 56.80 20.21 9.22
C ASN A 131 58.03 19.91 8.32
N ARG A 132 57.85 19.84 6.99
CA ARG A 132 58.97 19.73 6.04
C ARG A 132 59.68 21.07 5.81
N VAL A 133 58.96 22.18 5.81
CA VAL A 133 59.54 23.53 5.64
C VAL A 133 60.32 23.98 6.89
N GLY A 134 59.95 23.47 8.07
CA GLY A 134 60.62 23.78 9.34
C GLY A 134 61.90 23.00 9.66
N ARG A 135 62.35 22.07 8.79
CA ARG A 135 63.65 21.39 8.93
C ARG A 135 64.67 22.00 7.97
N PRO A 136 65.76 22.64 8.46
CA PRO A 136 66.85 23.11 7.60
C PRO A 136 67.58 21.96 6.91
#